data_AF-A0A6M3J4J6-F1
#
_entry.id   AF-A0A6M3J4J6-F1
#
_cell.length_a   1.000
_cell.length_b   1.000
_cell.length_c   1.000
_cell.angle_alpha   90.00
_cell.angle_beta   90.00
_cell.angle_gamma   90.00
#
_symmetry.space_group_name_H-M   'P 1'
#
loop_
_entity.id
_entity.type
_entity.pdbx_description
1 polymer ?
#
loop_
_entity_poly.entity_id
_entity_poly.type
_entity_poly.pdbx_seq_one_letter_code
_entity_poly.pdbx_strand_id
1 'polypeptide(L)'
;MADMTALLAIAALMTGPDYAASPWETPTTAVTLTGRASYYRPGLMRSVQHYRGIELEPGQVCVALNRKGDLGRDVWIGHRGAWYRAVSCDCAQKGHYPARLAGGYVVEVPFWLAEDWGMAGVGPVDVEVRFTEPERIQE
;
A
#
# COMPACT_ATOMS: atom_id res chain seq x y z
N MET A 1 38.42 -43.02 26.21
CA MET A 1 37.42 -41.96 26.47
C MET A 1 37.25 -41.19 25.18
N ALA A 2 36.20 -41.50 24.41
CA ALA A 2 35.84 -40.79 23.20
C ALA A 2 34.62 -39.93 23.54
N ASP A 3 34.80 -38.61 23.50
CA ASP A 3 33.79 -37.61 23.81
C ASP A 3 32.68 -37.68 22.75
N MET A 4 31.45 -37.85 23.22
CA MET A 4 30.25 -38.16 22.44
C MET A 4 29.34 -36.93 22.38
N THR A 5 29.93 -35.73 22.24
CA THR A 5 29.22 -34.44 22.31
C THR A 5 29.51 -33.51 21.13
N ALA A 6 29.54 -34.07 19.92
CA ALA A 6 29.52 -33.27 18.69
C ALA A 6 28.46 -33.83 17.72
N LEU A 7 27.27 -34.08 18.25
CA LEU A 7 26.06 -34.40 17.48
C LEU A 7 25.06 -33.25 17.62
N LEU A 8 25.49 -32.04 17.26
CA LEU A 8 24.59 -30.98 16.82
C LEU A 8 25.04 -30.60 15.43
N ALA A 9 24.31 -31.21 14.49
CA ALA A 9 24.45 -31.09 13.07
C ALA A 9 24.74 -29.64 12.67
N ILE A 10 25.85 -29.49 11.95
CA ILE A 10 26.09 -28.40 11.02
C ILE A 10 24.97 -28.46 9.98
N ALA A 11 23.84 -27.84 10.28
CA ALA A 11 22.79 -27.50 9.32
C ALA A 11 22.85 -25.99 9.01
N ALA A 12 24.05 -25.40 9.08
CA ALA A 12 24.30 -23.99 8.81
C ALA A 12 24.91 -23.74 7.41
N LEU A 13 24.68 -24.64 6.45
CA LEU A 13 25.25 -24.56 5.10
C LEU A 13 24.19 -24.81 4.02
N MET A 14 23.07 -24.06 4.07
CA MET A 14 22.13 -23.93 2.94
C MET A 14 21.52 -22.52 2.86
N THR A 15 22.20 -21.48 3.34
CA THR A 15 21.81 -20.11 2.97
C THR A 15 22.49 -19.78 1.64
N GLY A 16 21.78 -19.98 0.54
CA GLY A 16 22.06 -19.26 -0.70
C GLY A 16 22.07 -17.75 -0.43
N PRO A 17 22.40 -16.89 -1.41
CA PRO A 17 22.19 -15.46 -1.23
C PRO A 17 20.73 -15.28 -0.80
N ASP A 18 20.52 -14.82 0.43
CA ASP A 18 19.22 -14.35 0.88
C ASP A 18 18.84 -13.24 -0.10
N TYR A 19 18.10 -13.59 -1.15
CA TYR A 19 17.40 -12.64 -1.99
C TYR A 19 16.33 -12.04 -1.09
N ALA A 20 16.73 -11.11 -0.22
CA ALA A 20 15.82 -10.35 0.61
C ALA A 20 14.74 -9.83 -0.33
N ALA A 21 13.50 -10.29 -0.11
CA ALA A 21 12.38 -9.95 -0.97
C ALA A 21 12.33 -8.43 -1.12
N SER A 22 12.18 -7.96 -2.35
CA SER A 22 12.17 -6.52 -2.62
C SER A 22 11.12 -5.85 -1.73
N PRO A 23 11.35 -4.65 -1.16
CA PRO A 23 10.34 -3.94 -0.39
C PRO A 23 9.02 -3.74 -1.13
N TRP A 24 9.04 -3.79 -2.47
CA TRP A 24 7.84 -3.77 -3.29
C TRP A 24 6.96 -5.04 -3.15
N GLU A 25 7.58 -6.20 -2.92
CA GLU A 25 6.92 -7.51 -2.85
C GLU A 25 6.35 -7.80 -1.46
N THR A 26 6.93 -7.20 -0.41
CA THR A 26 6.53 -7.40 0.97
C THR A 26 5.47 -6.38 1.42
N PRO A 27 4.55 -6.76 2.32
CA PRO A 27 3.58 -5.82 2.87
C PRO A 27 4.25 -4.64 3.60
N THR A 28 3.55 -3.51 3.68
CA THR A 28 3.98 -2.40 4.53
C THR A 28 3.90 -2.78 6.00
N THR A 29 5.00 -2.63 6.72
CA THR A 29 5.10 -2.94 8.16
C THR A 29 4.81 -1.73 9.05
N ALA A 30 4.90 -0.52 8.52
CA ALA A 30 4.54 0.69 9.25
C ALA A 30 3.02 0.69 9.53
N VAL A 31 2.63 1.16 10.71
CA VAL A 31 1.21 1.34 11.07
C VAL A 31 0.56 2.51 10.32
N THR A 32 1.39 3.51 9.98
CA THR A 32 0.99 4.74 9.31
C THR A 32 2.04 5.12 8.26
N LEU A 33 1.57 5.66 7.14
CA LEU A 33 2.39 6.39 6.16
C LEU A 33 1.92 7.82 6.07
N THR A 34 2.86 8.76 6.01
CA THR A 34 2.58 10.16 5.70
C THR A 34 3.26 10.50 4.39
N GLY A 35 2.53 11.16 3.50
CA GLY A 35 3.07 11.56 2.20
C GLY A 35 1.99 12.14 1.31
N ARG A 36 2.14 11.95 0.01
CA ARG A 36 1.27 12.56 -0.99
C ARG A 36 0.37 11.54 -1.67
N ALA A 37 -0.88 11.92 -1.91
CA ALA A 37 -1.77 11.21 -2.81
C ALA A 37 -1.56 11.70 -4.24
N SER A 38 -1.48 10.78 -5.20
CA SER A 38 -1.72 11.07 -6.63
C SER A 38 -3.06 10.47 -7.05
N TYR A 39 -3.42 10.52 -8.33
CA TYR A 39 -4.70 10.00 -8.79
C TYR A 39 -4.61 9.28 -10.13
N TYR A 40 -5.47 8.28 -10.29
CA TYR A 40 -5.67 7.60 -11.56
C TYR A 40 -6.43 8.47 -12.55
N ARG A 41 -6.19 8.26 -13.86
CA ARG A 41 -7.03 8.86 -14.91
C ARG A 41 -8.51 8.49 -14.71
N PRO A 42 -9.45 9.33 -15.19
CA PRO A 42 -10.89 9.06 -15.09
C PRO A 42 -11.25 7.62 -15.52
N GLY A 43 -12.05 6.94 -14.70
CA GLY A 43 -12.53 5.58 -14.95
C GLY A 43 -11.53 4.44 -14.72
N LEU A 44 -10.22 4.70 -14.68
CA LEU A 44 -9.22 3.62 -14.67
C LEU A 44 -9.24 2.79 -13.37
N MET A 45 -9.38 3.42 -12.20
CA MET A 45 -9.48 2.69 -10.93
C MET A 45 -10.76 1.81 -10.89
N ARG A 46 -11.85 2.26 -11.49
CA ARG A 46 -13.09 1.46 -11.61
C ARG A 46 -12.89 0.23 -12.48
N SER A 47 -12.15 0.37 -13.59
CA SER A 47 -11.76 -0.77 -14.42
C SER A 47 -10.88 -1.75 -13.66
N VAL A 48 -9.90 -1.25 -12.90
CA VAL A 48 -9.03 -2.10 -12.06
C VAL A 48 -9.85 -2.88 -11.04
N GLN A 49 -10.76 -2.20 -10.32
CA GLN A 49 -11.67 -2.84 -9.37
C GLN A 49 -12.46 -3.98 -10.04
N HIS A 50 -13.08 -3.69 -11.20
CA HIS A 50 -13.89 -4.65 -11.94
C HIS A 50 -13.08 -5.87 -12.40
N TYR A 51 -11.93 -5.67 -13.04
CA TYR A 51 -11.11 -6.77 -13.57
C TYR A 51 -10.44 -7.61 -12.47
N ARG A 52 -10.23 -7.05 -11.28
CA ARG A 52 -9.70 -7.77 -10.12
C ARG A 52 -10.77 -8.46 -9.29
N GLY A 53 -12.06 -8.26 -9.61
CA GLY A 53 -13.17 -8.86 -8.86
C GLY A 53 -13.24 -8.39 -7.40
N ILE A 54 -12.87 -7.13 -7.13
CA ILE A 54 -12.88 -6.58 -5.78
C ILE A 54 -14.26 -5.98 -5.49
N GLU A 55 -14.96 -6.56 -4.53
CA GLU A 55 -16.19 -6.03 -3.96
C GLU A 55 -15.84 -5.05 -2.83
N LEU A 56 -16.45 -3.87 -2.87
CA LEU A 56 -16.27 -2.84 -1.85
C LEU A 56 -17.52 -2.79 -0.98
N GLU A 57 -17.34 -2.70 0.33
CA GLU A 57 -18.41 -2.37 1.26
C GLU A 57 -18.93 -0.95 1.02
N PRO A 58 -20.16 -0.62 1.46
CA PRO A 58 -20.68 0.74 1.42
C PRO A 58 -19.70 1.75 2.02
N GLY A 59 -19.38 2.80 1.26
CA GLY A 59 -18.45 3.86 1.67
C GLY A 59 -16.97 3.54 1.48
N GLN A 60 -16.59 2.31 1.08
CA GLN A 60 -15.19 2.00 0.77
C GLN A 60 -14.75 2.55 -0.58
N VAL A 61 -13.48 2.95 -0.64
CA VAL A 61 -12.82 3.43 -1.85
C VAL A 61 -11.72 2.49 -2.30
N CYS A 62 -11.71 2.13 -3.58
CA CYS A 62 -10.62 1.37 -4.18
C CYS A 62 -9.41 2.27 -4.47
N VAL A 63 -8.22 1.92 -3.97
CA VAL A 63 -6.99 2.72 -4.11
C VAL A 63 -5.78 1.88 -4.54
N ALA A 64 -4.70 2.53 -4.95
CA ALA A 64 -3.42 1.88 -5.23
C ALA A 64 -2.36 2.29 -4.19
N LEU A 65 -1.75 1.31 -3.52
CA LEU A 65 -0.58 1.56 -2.66
C LEU A 65 0.73 1.30 -3.42
N ASN A 66 1.87 1.62 -2.81
CA ASN A 66 3.14 1.45 -3.51
C ASN A 66 3.61 -0.01 -3.60
N ARG A 67 3.25 -0.87 -2.64
CA ARG A 67 3.77 -2.24 -2.55
C ARG A 67 2.72 -3.24 -2.99
N LYS A 68 3.14 -4.23 -3.78
CA LYS A 68 2.33 -5.39 -4.15
C LYS A 68 1.88 -6.18 -2.92
N GLY A 69 2.70 -6.23 -1.88
CA GLY A 69 2.37 -6.94 -0.65
C GLY A 69 1.16 -6.38 0.10
N ASP A 70 0.71 -5.16 -0.21
CA ASP A 70 -0.47 -4.56 0.42
C ASP A 70 -1.77 -4.79 -0.37
N LEU A 71 -1.76 -5.53 -1.48
CA LEU A 71 -2.98 -5.81 -2.25
C LEU A 71 -4.04 -6.52 -1.40
N GLY A 72 -5.28 -6.05 -1.46
CA GLY A 72 -6.44 -6.56 -0.71
C GLY A 72 -6.54 -6.06 0.72
N ARG A 73 -5.60 -5.24 1.20
CA ARG A 73 -5.60 -4.74 2.58
C ARG A 73 -6.54 -3.56 2.76
N ASP A 74 -7.30 -3.57 3.85
CA ASP A 74 -8.05 -2.42 4.35
C ASP A 74 -7.09 -1.33 4.85
N VAL A 75 -7.36 -0.09 4.44
CA VAL A 75 -6.62 1.10 4.86
C VAL A 75 -7.57 2.28 5.06
N TRP A 76 -7.11 3.30 5.77
CA TRP A 76 -7.82 4.55 5.98
C TRP A 76 -6.98 5.70 5.49
N ILE A 77 -7.57 6.58 4.68
CA ILE A 77 -6.88 7.71 4.09
C ILE A 77 -7.39 8.99 4.75
N GLY A 78 -6.51 9.68 5.45
CA GLY A 78 -6.77 10.93 6.14
C GLY A 78 -6.44 12.11 5.23
N HIS A 79 -7.42 12.99 4.99
CA HIS A 79 -7.23 14.25 4.29
C HIS A 79 -8.09 15.35 4.91
N ARG A 80 -7.49 16.50 5.26
CA ARG A 80 -8.18 17.66 5.86
C ARG A 80 -9.08 17.34 7.06
N GLY A 81 -8.69 16.36 7.88
CA GLY A 81 -9.43 15.95 9.07
C GLY A 81 -10.54 14.92 8.82
N ALA A 82 -10.83 14.58 7.56
CA ALA A 82 -11.73 13.49 7.19
C ALA A 82 -10.96 12.18 6.96
N TRP A 83 -11.60 11.05 7.24
CA TRP A 83 -11.05 9.70 7.04
C TRP A 83 -11.92 8.91 6.07
N TYR A 84 -11.28 8.35 5.04
CA TYR A 84 -11.94 7.52 4.03
C TYR A 84 -11.50 6.08 4.20
N ARG A 85 -12.46 5.18 4.43
CA ARG A 85 -12.19 3.74 4.42
C ARG A 85 -11.88 3.31 2.98
N ALA A 86 -10.83 2.53 2.79
CA ALA A 86 -10.35 2.16 1.47
C ALA A 86 -9.78 0.73 1.45
N VAL A 87 -9.73 0.15 0.25
CA VAL A 87 -9.10 -1.15 -0.01
C VAL A 87 -8.01 -0.94 -1.04
N SER A 88 -6.81 -1.48 -0.77
CA SER A 88 -5.69 -1.49 -1.70
C SER A 88 -5.96 -2.46 -2.85
N CYS A 89 -6.60 -1.98 -3.90
CA CYS A 89 -6.98 -2.77 -5.06
C CYS A 89 -5.86 -2.96 -6.06
N ASP A 90 -4.93 -2.01 -6.13
CA ASP A 90 -3.82 -2.04 -7.06
C ASP A 90 -2.52 -1.68 -6.34
N CYS A 91 -1.42 -1.81 -7.07
CA CYS A 91 -0.14 -1.35 -6.59
C CYS A 91 0.65 -0.66 -7.69
N ALA A 92 1.60 0.19 -7.30
CA ALA A 92 2.57 0.73 -8.23
C ALA A 92 3.27 -0.39 -8.99
N GLN A 93 3.53 -0.20 -10.28
CA GLN A 93 4.38 -1.13 -11.03
C GLN A 93 5.77 -1.17 -10.40
N LYS A 94 6.41 -2.36 -10.36
CA LYS A 94 7.73 -2.56 -9.73
C LYS A 94 8.78 -1.54 -10.19
N GLY A 95 8.79 -1.19 -11.49
CA GLY A 95 9.70 -0.19 -12.05
C GLY A 95 9.40 1.25 -11.65
N HIS A 96 8.16 1.58 -11.27
CA HIS A 96 7.77 2.92 -10.81
C HIS A 96 7.94 3.11 -9.31
N TYR A 97 8.07 2.02 -8.54
CA TYR A 97 8.19 2.07 -7.08
C TYR A 97 9.29 3.03 -6.59
N PRO A 98 10.54 3.01 -7.11
CA PRO A 98 11.57 3.95 -6.66
C PRO A 98 11.21 5.43 -6.93
N ALA A 99 10.64 5.73 -8.09
CA ALA A 99 10.24 7.09 -8.44
C ALA A 99 9.09 7.60 -7.56
N ARG A 100 8.13 6.73 -7.22
CA ARG A 100 7.05 7.06 -6.29
C ARG A 100 7.57 7.38 -4.90
N LEU A 101 8.51 6.57 -4.39
CA LEU A 101 9.16 6.82 -3.10
C LEU A 101 9.95 8.14 -3.10
N ALA A 102 10.74 8.40 -4.14
CA ALA A 102 11.50 9.65 -4.27
C ALA A 102 10.55 10.87 -4.34
N GLY A 103 9.37 10.70 -4.92
CA GLY A 103 8.30 11.69 -4.92
C GLY A 103 7.47 11.74 -3.63
N GLY A 104 7.77 10.96 -2.60
CA GLY A 104 6.98 10.93 -1.36
C GLY A 104 5.51 10.54 -1.56
N TYR A 105 5.18 9.87 -2.66
CA TYR A 105 3.81 9.40 -2.88
C TYR A 105 3.55 8.15 -2.06
N VAL A 106 2.36 8.04 -1.47
CA VAL A 106 2.00 6.89 -0.61
C VAL A 106 0.75 6.15 -1.11
N VAL A 107 -0.10 6.82 -1.88
CA VAL A 107 -1.35 6.27 -2.40
C VAL A 107 -1.74 6.92 -3.72
N GLU A 108 -2.47 6.19 -4.57
CA GLU A 108 -3.23 6.75 -5.69
C GLU A 108 -4.72 6.55 -5.47
N VAL A 109 -5.48 7.63 -5.55
CA VAL A 109 -6.93 7.63 -5.38
C VAL A 109 -7.65 7.61 -6.73
N PRO A 110 -8.94 7.22 -6.79
CA PRO A 110 -9.73 7.37 -8.00
C PRO A 110 -9.94 8.85 -8.35
N PHE A 111 -10.16 9.13 -9.64
CA PHE A 111 -10.30 10.50 -10.14
C PHE A 111 -11.41 11.31 -9.45
N TRP A 112 -12.57 10.71 -9.16
CA TRP A 112 -13.67 11.42 -8.51
C TRP A 112 -13.29 11.92 -7.11
N LEU A 113 -12.47 11.17 -6.37
CA LEU A 113 -11.99 11.58 -5.05
C LEU A 113 -10.92 12.67 -5.20
N ALA A 114 -10.13 12.61 -6.27
CA ALA A 114 -9.20 13.66 -6.63
C ALA A 114 -9.91 14.97 -7.03
N GLU A 115 -11.09 14.90 -7.63
CA GLU A 115 -11.94 16.08 -7.89
C GLU A 115 -12.45 16.68 -6.57
N ASP A 116 -12.97 15.83 -5.68
CA ASP A 116 -13.45 16.25 -4.34
C ASP A 116 -12.33 16.91 -3.51
N TRP A 117 -11.12 16.37 -3.56
CA TRP A 117 -9.96 16.92 -2.85
C TRP A 117 -9.30 18.11 -3.56
N GLY A 118 -9.78 18.51 -4.74
CA GLY A 118 -9.21 19.62 -5.52
C GLY A 118 -7.81 19.32 -6.10
N MET A 119 -7.49 18.04 -6.30
CA MET A 119 -6.23 17.58 -6.90
C MET A 119 -6.26 17.65 -8.43
N ALA A 120 -7.44 17.47 -9.03
CA ALA A 120 -7.60 17.33 -10.48
C ALA A 120 -7.11 18.60 -11.22
N GLY A 121 -6.04 18.44 -12.01
CA GLY A 121 -5.41 19.56 -12.74
C GLY A 121 -4.55 20.49 -11.89
N VAL A 122 -4.49 20.29 -10.57
CA VAL A 122 -3.68 21.09 -9.64
C VAL A 122 -2.42 20.33 -9.23
N GLY A 123 -2.58 19.08 -8.79
CA GLY A 123 -1.47 18.26 -8.34
C GLY A 123 -1.80 17.43 -7.10
N PRO A 124 -0.79 16.75 -6.56
CA PRO A 124 -0.96 15.89 -5.40
C PRO A 124 -1.18 16.69 -4.11
N VAL A 125 -1.84 16.05 -3.14
CA VAL A 125 -2.12 16.63 -1.82
C VAL A 125 -1.54 15.76 -0.72
N ASP A 126 -1.25 16.36 0.43
CA ASP A 126 -0.79 15.63 1.60
C ASP A 126 -1.91 14.79 2.21
N VAL A 127 -1.55 13.57 2.60
CA VAL A 127 -2.42 12.58 3.21
C VAL A 127 -1.68 11.76 4.26
N GLU A 128 -2.46 11.14 5.13
CA GLU A 128 -2.03 10.06 6.01
C GLU A 128 -2.72 8.76 5.57
N VAL A 129 -1.99 7.65 5.50
CA VAL A 129 -2.55 6.32 5.27
C VAL A 129 -2.33 5.48 6.52
N ARG A 130 -3.40 4.97 7.12
CA ARG A 130 -3.35 4.03 8.25
C ARG A 130 -3.73 2.64 7.80
N PHE A 131 -3.06 1.64 8.35
CA PHE A 131 -3.38 0.22 8.13
C PHE A 131 -4.23 -0.40 9.23
N THR A 132 -4.72 0.45 10.13
CA THR A 132 -5.67 0.12 11.21
C THR A 132 -6.70 1.24 11.29
N GLU A 133 -7.89 0.89 11.74
CA GLU A 133 -8.99 1.84 11.89
C GLU A 133 -8.60 3.01 12.81
N PRO A 134 -8.84 4.27 12.40
CA PRO A 134 -8.61 5.42 13.26
C PRO A 134 -9.66 5.47 14.37
N GLU A 135 -9.26 5.86 15.58
CA GLU A 135 -10.14 5.97 16.75
C GLU A 135 -11.31 6.97 16.59
N ARG A 136 -11.31 7.80 15.53
CA ARG A 136 -12.45 8.63 15.11
C ARG A 136 -12.64 8.56 13.61
N ILE A 137 -13.80 8.11 13.19
CA ILE A 137 -14.34 8.30 11.84
C ILE A 137 -15.43 9.36 11.97
N GLN A 138 -15.32 10.49 11.27
CA GLN A 138 -16.47 11.40 11.13
C GLN A 138 -17.39 10.79 10.08
N GLU A 139 -18.60 10.43 10.50
CA GLU A 139 -19.70 9.96 9.64
C GLU A 139 -20.21 11.08 8.71
#